data_AF-A0A0W0SGR7-F1
#
_entry.id   AF-A0A0W0SGR7-F1
#
_cell.length_a   1.000
_cell.length_b   1.000
_cell.length_c   1.000
_cell.angle_alpha   90.00
_cell.angle_beta   90.00
_cell.angle_gamma   90.00
#
_symmetry.space_group_name_H-M   'P 1'
#
loop_
_entity.id
_entity.type
_entity.pdbx_description
1 polymer ?
#
loop_
_entity_poly.entity_id
_entity_poly.type
_entity_poly.pdbx_seq_one_letter_code
_entity_poly.pdbx_strand_id
1 'polypeptide(L)'
;MKGKQIVQHGFSHYVHHGVSAGSQSRRFRFPLDATYFQYKPQERTERIQLLRDKIPTGPSLIYRGSEGTAEVLATMKSKRLGRKAEESRKTPTHNIIGYVRDNDSSFFLSFTPCKETVKPYTVGLSLIPKTGYIFVTALPKVYTTPQKLLLLNEKMFERYDKRMLESMPLDEARGYQSIVKMTKNNNEITGIIGASLKDDWRSDVDRRVHSVIEVCGPGRIASKVMSSNEPAHVRQWTNEDFSPELFALDIVFADTPEEFEEMNEKAVDMGLMPKGFRLPTIEDACAVMRSNQLGVWEGIYGTTETMKVASLPSHIKPGDTPALLEFMEEQLKSNPSVKPLEELRSPFSQL
;
A
#
# COMPACT_ATOMS: atom_id res chain seq x y z
N MET A 1 -23.23 37.58 -17.50
CA MET A 1 -22.36 36.55 -18.11
C MET A 1 -21.98 35.55 -17.04
N LYS A 2 -22.51 34.32 -17.07
CA LYS A 2 -22.10 33.25 -16.15
C LYS A 2 -20.83 32.63 -16.70
N GLY A 3 -19.70 32.87 -16.04
CA GLY A 3 -18.44 32.22 -16.38
C GLY A 3 -18.61 30.70 -16.29
N LYS A 4 -18.33 29.99 -17.38
CA LYS A 4 -18.13 28.54 -17.34
C LYS A 4 -16.94 28.30 -16.41
N GLN A 5 -17.20 27.82 -15.19
CA GLN A 5 -16.15 27.19 -14.39
C GLN A 5 -15.56 26.07 -15.23
N ILE A 6 -14.31 26.22 -15.64
CA ILE A 6 -13.53 25.12 -16.20
C ILE A 6 -13.34 24.15 -15.03
N VAL A 7 -14.07 23.03 -15.07
CA VAL A 7 -13.85 21.95 -14.11
C VAL A 7 -12.48 21.37 -14.45
N GLN A 8 -11.46 21.72 -13.67
CA GLN A 8 -10.19 21.00 -13.72
C GLN A 8 -10.45 19.56 -13.26
N HIS A 9 -10.27 18.63 -14.17
CA HIS A 9 -10.39 17.20 -13.87
C HIS A 9 -9.07 16.72 -13.28
N GLY A 10 -9.10 16.08 -12.10
CA GLY A 10 -7.92 15.51 -11.47
C GLY A 10 -7.48 14.18 -12.11
N PHE A 11 -6.31 13.68 -11.72
CA PHE A 11 -5.75 12.39 -12.18
C PHE A 11 -6.76 11.24 -12.16
N SER A 12 -7.51 11.10 -11.06
CA SER A 12 -8.55 10.08 -10.88
C SER A 12 -9.62 10.09 -11.97
N HIS A 13 -10.03 11.27 -12.42
CA HIS A 13 -11.04 11.41 -13.48
C HIS A 13 -10.52 10.87 -14.82
N TYR A 14 -9.29 11.23 -15.19
CA TYR A 14 -8.67 10.78 -16.44
C TYR A 14 -8.49 9.26 -16.48
N VAL A 15 -8.02 8.66 -15.38
CA VAL A 15 -7.88 7.21 -15.28
C VAL A 15 -9.26 6.54 -15.33
N HIS A 16 -10.25 7.03 -14.57
CA HIS A 16 -11.60 6.46 -14.54
C HIS A 16 -12.22 6.42 -15.94
N HIS A 17 -12.16 7.53 -16.68
CA HIS A 17 -12.67 7.59 -18.06
C HIS A 17 -11.89 6.69 -19.01
N GLY A 18 -10.55 6.70 -18.93
CA GLY A 18 -9.69 5.86 -19.77
C GLY A 18 -9.94 4.36 -19.59
N VAL A 19 -10.14 3.91 -18.35
CA VAL A 19 -10.47 2.52 -18.01
C VAL A 19 -11.91 2.18 -18.38
N SER A 20 -12.87 3.08 -18.10
CA SER A 20 -14.30 2.85 -18.41
C SER A 20 -14.53 2.67 -19.91
N ALA A 21 -13.96 3.55 -20.73
CA ALA A 21 -14.05 3.47 -22.20
C ALA A 21 -13.46 2.16 -22.73
N GLY A 22 -12.31 1.74 -22.19
CA GLY A 22 -11.68 0.45 -22.54
C GLY A 22 -12.48 -0.77 -22.07
N SER A 23 -13.24 -0.67 -20.96
CA SER A 23 -14.07 -1.78 -20.49
C SER A 23 -15.37 -1.94 -21.27
N GLN A 24 -15.97 -0.84 -21.74
CA GLN A 24 -17.22 -0.86 -22.49
C GLN A 24 -17.06 -1.51 -23.87
N SER A 25 -15.91 -1.32 -24.53
CA SER A 25 -15.59 -2.01 -25.79
C SER A 25 -15.39 -3.52 -25.62
N ARG A 26 -15.05 -3.99 -24.41
CA ARG A 26 -14.82 -5.41 -24.08
C ARG A 26 -16.06 -6.13 -23.51
N ARG A 27 -17.23 -5.48 -23.41
CA ARG A 27 -18.45 -6.04 -22.78
C ARG A 27 -19.17 -7.13 -23.58
N PHE A 28 -18.80 -7.39 -24.82
CA PHE A 28 -19.39 -8.47 -25.61
C PHE A 28 -18.46 -9.68 -25.64
N ARG A 29 -18.82 -10.70 -24.83
CA ARG A 29 -18.30 -12.09 -24.77
C ARG A 29 -17.07 -12.33 -23.87
N PHE A 30 -17.35 -12.92 -22.70
CA PHE A 30 -16.44 -13.58 -21.75
C PHE A 30 -15.41 -12.67 -21.02
N PRO A 31 -15.01 -13.00 -19.77
CA PRO A 31 -13.99 -12.25 -19.01
C PRO A 31 -12.55 -12.49 -19.52
N LEU A 32 -12.41 -12.90 -20.78
CA LEU A 32 -11.16 -13.29 -21.44
C LEU A 32 -10.58 -12.07 -22.15
N ASP A 33 -9.41 -11.63 -21.72
CA ASP A 33 -8.68 -10.60 -22.42
C ASP A 33 -7.59 -11.22 -23.29
N ALA A 34 -7.89 -11.42 -24.57
CA ALA A 34 -6.97 -12.02 -25.54
C ALA A 34 -5.91 -11.04 -26.07
N THR A 35 -5.86 -9.79 -25.60
CA THR A 35 -4.90 -8.77 -26.10
C THR A 35 -3.47 -9.28 -26.04
N TYR A 36 -3.10 -10.01 -24.98
CA TYR A 36 -1.77 -10.58 -24.84
C TYR A 36 -1.37 -11.52 -25.99
N PHE A 37 -2.34 -12.26 -26.55
CA PHE A 37 -2.10 -13.20 -27.65
C PHE A 37 -2.17 -12.54 -29.03
N GLN A 38 -2.62 -11.29 -29.12
CA GLN A 38 -2.59 -10.53 -30.37
C GLN A 38 -1.18 -10.01 -30.68
N TYR A 39 -0.32 -9.88 -29.66
CA TYR A 39 1.06 -9.44 -29.83
C TYR A 39 1.96 -10.51 -30.46
N LYS A 40 2.79 -10.09 -31.41
CA LYS A 40 3.85 -10.95 -31.96
C LYS A 40 4.91 -11.26 -30.88
N PRO A 41 5.69 -12.35 -30.99
CA PRO A 41 6.71 -12.70 -30.01
C PRO A 41 7.67 -11.57 -29.64
N GLN A 42 8.23 -10.87 -30.65
CA GLN A 42 9.14 -9.73 -30.42
C GLN A 42 8.44 -8.57 -29.69
N GLU A 43 7.23 -8.20 -30.14
CA GLU A 43 6.44 -7.13 -29.49
C GLU A 43 6.14 -7.47 -28.03
N ARG A 44 5.88 -8.74 -27.69
CA ARG A 44 5.69 -9.17 -26.30
C ARG A 44 6.93 -8.92 -25.46
N THR A 45 8.09 -9.35 -25.96
CA THR A 45 9.38 -9.13 -25.28
C THR A 45 9.65 -7.64 -25.07
N GLU A 46 9.43 -6.81 -26.09
CA GLU A 46 9.58 -5.35 -26.01
C GLU A 46 8.64 -4.73 -24.98
N ARG A 47 7.37 -5.15 -24.93
CA ARG A 47 6.39 -4.65 -23.96
C ARG A 47 6.67 -5.10 -22.52
N ILE A 48 7.20 -6.30 -22.33
CA ILE A 48 7.66 -6.79 -21.02
C ILE A 48 8.86 -5.96 -20.55
N GLN A 49 9.81 -5.70 -21.45
CA GLN A 49 10.97 -4.87 -21.14
C GLN A 49 10.55 -3.42 -20.86
N LEU A 50 9.66 -2.85 -21.67
CA LEU A 50 9.07 -1.54 -21.44
C LEU A 50 8.44 -1.43 -20.05
N LEU A 51 7.73 -2.45 -19.59
CA LEU A 51 7.16 -2.48 -18.24
C LEU A 51 8.25 -2.44 -17.16
N ARG A 52 9.32 -3.24 -17.31
CA ARG A 52 10.45 -3.28 -16.38
C ARG A 52 11.12 -1.90 -16.24
N ASP A 53 11.23 -1.20 -17.35
CA ASP A 53 11.93 0.08 -17.44
C ASP A 53 11.05 1.25 -17.00
N LYS A 54 9.73 1.17 -17.22
CA LYS A 54 8.80 2.28 -16.92
C LYS A 54 8.20 2.29 -15.53
N ILE A 55 8.21 1.18 -14.78
CA ILE A 55 7.71 1.22 -13.39
C ILE A 55 8.65 2.14 -12.59
N PRO A 56 8.17 3.31 -12.14
CA PRO A 56 8.98 4.28 -11.41
C PRO A 56 9.47 3.65 -10.10
N THR A 57 10.68 4.02 -9.66
CA THR A 57 11.27 3.56 -8.40
C THR A 57 11.70 4.74 -7.56
N GLY A 58 11.51 4.67 -6.24
CA GLY A 58 11.92 5.72 -5.32
C GLY A 58 11.76 5.29 -3.86
N PRO A 59 12.37 6.00 -2.92
CA PRO A 59 12.41 5.63 -1.50
C PRO A 59 11.04 5.66 -0.81
N SER A 60 10.09 6.44 -1.35
CA SER A 60 8.71 6.53 -0.86
C SER A 60 7.69 5.82 -1.76
N LEU A 61 8.12 5.13 -2.82
CA LEU A 61 7.21 4.47 -3.74
C LEU A 61 7.01 3.00 -3.38
N ILE A 62 5.74 2.62 -3.33
CA ILE A 62 5.28 1.24 -3.16
C ILE A 62 4.28 0.89 -4.25
N TYR A 63 4.05 -0.40 -4.44
CA TYR A 63 3.29 -0.92 -5.56
C TYR A 63 2.14 -1.80 -5.09
N ARG A 64 1.05 -1.76 -5.84
CA ARG A 64 -0.08 -2.68 -5.65
C ARG A 64 -0.56 -3.21 -6.99
N GLY A 65 -0.64 -4.52 -7.10
CA GLY A 65 -1.23 -5.19 -8.24
C GLY A 65 -2.74 -5.37 -8.02
N SER A 66 -3.51 -5.20 -9.08
CA SER A 66 -4.94 -5.51 -9.09
C SER A 66 -5.30 -6.24 -10.37
N GLU A 67 -6.19 -7.22 -10.25
CA GLU A 67 -6.72 -7.97 -11.37
C GLU A 67 -8.02 -7.35 -11.87
N GLY A 68 -8.14 -7.16 -13.19
CA GLY A 68 -9.32 -6.58 -13.81
C GLY A 68 -9.51 -5.10 -13.48
N THR A 69 -10.70 -4.57 -13.81
CA THR A 69 -10.96 -3.11 -13.73
C THR A 69 -11.67 -2.67 -12.45
N ALA A 70 -12.20 -3.61 -11.66
CA ALA A 70 -13.13 -3.30 -10.58
C ALA A 70 -12.51 -2.43 -9.48
N GLU A 71 -11.30 -2.77 -9.03
CA GLU A 71 -10.61 -1.99 -7.97
C GLU A 71 -10.18 -0.61 -8.46
N VAL A 72 -9.65 -0.53 -9.69
CA VAL A 72 -9.23 0.74 -10.29
C VAL A 72 -10.42 1.67 -10.46
N LEU A 73 -11.52 1.21 -11.04
CA LEU A 73 -12.72 2.03 -11.21
C LEU A 73 -13.28 2.50 -9.87
N ALA A 74 -13.34 1.62 -8.86
CA ALA A 74 -13.81 1.99 -7.52
C ALA A 74 -12.90 3.02 -6.82
N THR A 75 -11.58 2.81 -6.91
CA THR A 75 -10.55 3.70 -6.36
C THR A 75 -10.63 5.08 -7.00
N MET A 76 -10.66 5.13 -8.34
CA MET A 76 -10.73 6.39 -9.08
C MET A 76 -12.05 7.13 -8.87
N LYS A 77 -13.17 6.40 -8.78
CA LYS A 77 -14.49 7.00 -8.48
C LYS A 77 -14.54 7.60 -7.08
N SER A 78 -13.98 6.92 -6.09
CA SER A 78 -13.99 7.38 -4.69
C SER A 78 -12.87 8.37 -4.36
N LYS A 79 -11.89 8.53 -5.25
CA LYS A 79 -10.65 9.30 -5.05
C LYS A 79 -9.83 8.86 -3.85
N ARG A 80 -10.03 7.63 -3.37
CA ARG A 80 -9.37 7.07 -2.19
C ARG A 80 -8.82 5.69 -2.53
N LEU A 81 -7.57 5.44 -2.14
CA LEU A 81 -6.90 4.18 -2.43
C LEU A 81 -7.47 3.04 -1.58
N GLY A 82 -8.09 2.05 -2.22
CA GLY A 82 -8.78 0.95 -1.55
C GLY A 82 -10.26 1.23 -1.23
N ARG A 83 -10.96 0.23 -0.71
CA ARG A 83 -12.39 0.33 -0.35
C ARG A 83 -12.56 0.89 1.06
N LYS A 84 -13.67 1.57 1.33
CA LYS A 84 -14.05 1.92 2.71
C LYS A 84 -14.27 0.63 3.50
N ALA A 85 -13.96 0.67 4.80
CA ALA A 85 -14.14 -0.47 5.68
C ALA A 85 -15.62 -0.91 5.72
N GLU A 86 -16.55 0.06 5.78
CA GLU A 86 -18.02 -0.16 5.79
C GLU A 86 -18.55 -0.80 4.49
N GLU A 87 -17.85 -0.59 3.37
CA GLU A 87 -18.22 -1.13 2.05
C GLU A 87 -17.52 -2.46 1.75
N SER A 88 -16.65 -2.91 2.66
CA SER A 88 -15.90 -4.15 2.52
C SER A 88 -16.74 -5.35 2.98
N ARG A 89 -16.55 -6.48 2.29
CA ARG A 89 -17.09 -7.78 2.72
C ARG A 89 -16.14 -8.52 3.67
N LYS A 90 -14.99 -7.92 3.97
CA LYS A 90 -13.95 -8.48 4.84
C LYS A 90 -14.27 -8.22 6.30
N THR A 91 -13.72 -9.03 7.19
CA THR A 91 -13.92 -8.90 8.64
C THR A 91 -13.34 -7.57 9.16
N PRO A 92 -14.06 -6.82 10.01
CA PRO A 92 -13.52 -5.62 10.66
C PRO A 92 -12.57 -5.99 11.80
N THR A 93 -11.32 -6.33 11.45
CA THR A 93 -10.30 -6.80 12.40
C THR A 93 -8.92 -6.19 12.13
N HIS A 94 -8.14 -6.00 13.19
CA HIS A 94 -6.72 -5.64 13.13
C HIS A 94 -5.79 -6.84 13.34
N ASN A 95 -6.30 -8.07 13.19
CA ASN A 95 -5.48 -9.29 13.26
C ASN A 95 -4.53 -9.37 12.06
N ILE A 96 -3.33 -8.82 12.21
CA ILE A 96 -2.31 -8.78 11.17
C ILE A 96 -1.84 -10.17 10.75
N ILE A 97 -1.78 -11.13 11.68
CA ILE A 97 -1.33 -12.50 11.38
C ILE A 97 -2.37 -13.22 10.52
N GLY A 98 -3.65 -13.13 10.90
CA GLY A 98 -4.76 -13.64 10.10
C GLY A 98 -4.83 -12.96 8.72
N TYR A 99 -4.53 -11.66 8.66
CA TYR A 99 -4.47 -10.94 7.40
C TYR A 99 -3.34 -11.43 6.47
N VAL A 100 -2.15 -11.72 6.99
CA VAL A 100 -1.05 -12.28 6.19
C VAL A 100 -1.44 -13.64 5.58
N ARG A 101 -2.22 -14.43 6.32
CA ARG A 101 -2.69 -15.73 5.85
C ARG A 101 -3.80 -15.62 4.81
N ASP A 102 -4.88 -14.94 5.18
CA ASP A 102 -6.17 -15.05 4.49
C ASP A 102 -6.55 -13.76 3.74
N ASN A 103 -5.76 -12.69 3.89
CA ASN A 103 -6.06 -11.35 3.37
C ASN A 103 -7.44 -10.85 3.81
N ASP A 104 -7.90 -11.25 5.00
CA ASP A 104 -9.21 -10.87 5.55
C ASP A 104 -9.10 -9.80 6.63
N SER A 105 -9.17 -8.55 6.19
CA SER A 105 -9.40 -7.38 7.04
C SER A 105 -9.99 -6.25 6.22
N SER A 106 -11.01 -5.57 6.74
CA SER A 106 -11.54 -4.34 6.15
C SER A 106 -10.71 -3.10 6.48
N PHE A 107 -9.73 -3.21 7.39
CA PHE A 107 -8.85 -2.13 7.83
C PHE A 107 -7.45 -2.19 7.22
N PHE A 108 -7.11 -3.24 6.48
CA PHE A 108 -5.79 -3.44 5.90
C PHE A 108 -5.79 -3.46 4.38
N LEU A 109 -4.69 -2.95 3.80
CA LEU A 109 -4.44 -2.94 2.37
C LEU A 109 -2.97 -3.30 2.09
N SER A 110 -2.73 -4.44 1.42
CA SER A 110 -1.39 -4.87 1.05
C SER A 110 -0.79 -4.06 -0.10
N PHE A 111 0.51 -3.81 0.05
CA PHE A 111 1.41 -3.24 -0.95
C PHE A 111 2.71 -4.04 -0.95
N THR A 112 3.52 -3.87 -1.98
CA THR A 112 4.89 -4.38 -2.01
C THR A 112 5.85 -3.23 -2.26
N PRO A 113 7.02 -3.19 -1.60
CA PRO A 113 8.06 -2.20 -1.89
C PRO A 113 8.87 -2.54 -3.15
N CYS A 114 8.64 -3.70 -3.77
CA CYS A 114 9.43 -4.18 -4.90
C CYS A 114 8.61 -4.23 -6.20
N LYS A 115 9.12 -3.54 -7.24
CA LYS A 115 8.47 -3.51 -8.56
C LYS A 115 8.46 -4.85 -9.28
N GLU A 116 9.31 -5.80 -8.88
CA GLU A 116 9.35 -7.13 -9.49
C GLU A 116 8.27 -8.05 -8.90
N THR A 117 8.04 -7.97 -7.59
CA THR A 117 7.03 -8.78 -6.89
C THR A 117 5.61 -8.30 -7.13
N VAL A 118 5.38 -7.06 -7.62
CA VAL A 118 4.02 -6.59 -7.94
C VAL A 118 3.42 -7.28 -9.18
N LYS A 119 4.26 -7.70 -10.13
CA LYS A 119 3.82 -8.20 -11.44
C LYS A 119 2.93 -9.46 -11.33
N PRO A 120 3.29 -10.50 -10.54
CA PRO A 120 2.41 -11.65 -10.33
C PRO A 120 1.02 -11.30 -9.76
N TYR A 121 0.92 -10.28 -8.91
CA TYR A 121 -0.35 -9.87 -8.28
C TYR A 121 -1.33 -9.16 -9.22
N THR A 122 -0.93 -8.88 -10.47
CA THR A 122 -1.80 -8.22 -11.46
C THR A 122 -2.59 -9.23 -12.29
N VAL A 123 -1.88 -10.17 -12.92
CA VAL A 123 -2.43 -11.15 -13.88
C VAL A 123 -1.80 -12.54 -13.73
N GLY A 124 -0.75 -12.68 -12.92
CA GLY A 124 0.00 -13.93 -12.77
C GLY A 124 -0.74 -14.99 -11.96
N LEU A 125 -1.71 -14.58 -11.14
CA LEU A 125 -2.59 -15.48 -10.40
C LEU A 125 -3.80 -15.96 -11.22
N SER A 126 -4.18 -15.23 -12.27
CA SER A 126 -5.34 -15.55 -13.10
C SER A 126 -5.13 -16.86 -13.86
N LEU A 127 -6.13 -17.76 -13.85
CA LEU A 127 -6.06 -18.98 -14.66
C LEU A 127 -6.08 -18.68 -16.17
N ILE A 128 -6.89 -17.71 -16.56
CA ILE A 128 -7.14 -17.28 -17.94
C ILE A 128 -6.44 -15.95 -18.24
N PRO A 129 -6.19 -15.63 -19.53
CA PRO A 129 -5.70 -14.33 -19.95
C PRO A 129 -6.56 -13.18 -19.42
N LYS A 130 -5.90 -12.18 -18.84
CA LYS A 130 -6.56 -11.03 -18.21
C LYS A 130 -5.75 -9.76 -18.34
N THR A 131 -6.46 -8.65 -18.21
CA THR A 131 -5.89 -7.34 -17.90
C THR A 131 -5.80 -7.16 -16.39
N GLY A 132 -4.73 -6.53 -15.94
CA GLY A 132 -4.52 -6.08 -14.58
C GLY A 132 -3.94 -4.68 -14.56
N TYR A 133 -3.78 -4.13 -13.36
CA TYR A 133 -3.29 -2.79 -13.14
C TYR A 133 -2.27 -2.76 -12.02
N ILE A 134 -1.20 -1.99 -12.22
CA ILE A 134 -0.21 -1.67 -11.19
C ILE A 134 -0.47 -0.24 -10.74
N PHE A 135 -0.78 -0.07 -9.46
CA PHE A 135 -0.72 1.22 -8.80
C PHE A 135 0.69 1.46 -8.30
N VAL A 136 1.25 2.62 -8.63
CA VAL A 136 2.49 3.15 -8.05
C VAL A 136 2.07 4.30 -7.14
N THR A 137 2.34 4.19 -5.85
CA THR A 137 1.80 5.11 -4.84
C THR A 137 2.85 5.46 -3.80
N ALA A 138 2.65 6.57 -3.10
CA ALA A 138 3.39 6.89 -1.89
C ALA A 138 3.12 5.83 -0.80
N LEU A 139 3.98 5.81 0.22
CA LEU A 139 3.71 5.12 1.49
C LEU A 139 2.36 5.59 2.06
N PRO A 140 1.57 4.70 2.69
CA PRO A 140 0.35 5.11 3.36
C PRO A 140 0.69 5.85 4.66
N LYS A 141 -0.25 6.66 5.16
CA LYS A 141 -0.10 7.43 6.40
C LYS A 141 0.22 6.58 7.62
N VAL A 142 -0.30 5.35 7.64
CA VAL A 142 -0.06 4.37 8.70
C VAL A 142 0.18 3.02 8.03
N TYR A 143 1.24 2.32 8.41
CA TYR A 143 1.53 0.98 7.94
C TYR A 143 2.22 0.14 9.01
N THR A 144 2.33 -1.14 8.70
CA THR A 144 3.28 -2.03 9.35
C THR A 144 3.94 -2.93 8.30
N THR A 145 5.01 -3.60 8.70
CA THR A 145 5.69 -4.61 7.88
C THR A 145 5.62 -5.96 8.59
N PRO A 146 4.91 -6.97 8.06
CA PRO A 146 4.77 -8.27 8.70
C PRO A 146 6.10 -8.95 9.04
N GLN A 147 7.12 -8.86 8.18
CA GLN A 147 8.46 -9.36 8.48
C GLN A 147 9.07 -8.70 9.72
N LYS A 148 8.91 -7.38 9.88
CA LYS A 148 9.36 -6.65 11.07
C LYS A 148 8.65 -7.18 12.31
N LEU A 149 7.32 -7.37 12.24
CA LEU A 149 6.55 -7.92 13.36
C LEU A 149 7.01 -9.32 13.75
N LEU A 150 7.28 -10.19 12.77
CA LEU A 150 7.81 -11.52 13.03
C LEU A 150 9.17 -11.46 13.74
N LEU A 151 10.05 -10.57 13.29
CA LEU A 151 11.36 -10.40 13.91
C LEU A 151 11.24 -9.87 15.34
N LEU A 152 10.33 -8.94 15.60
CA LEU A 152 10.15 -8.34 16.93
C LEU A 152 9.39 -9.26 17.89
N ASN A 153 8.42 -10.03 17.42
CA ASN A 153 7.56 -10.89 18.24
C ASN A 153 7.22 -12.20 17.53
N GLU A 154 8.21 -13.10 17.44
CA GLU A 154 8.05 -14.42 16.82
C GLU A 154 7.00 -15.28 17.55
N LYS A 155 6.96 -15.18 18.89
CA LYS A 155 6.01 -15.90 19.76
C LYS A 155 4.55 -15.68 19.32
N MET A 156 4.20 -14.45 18.92
CA MET A 156 2.86 -14.11 18.43
C MET A 156 2.46 -14.94 17.20
N PHE A 157 3.38 -15.17 16.27
CA PHE A 157 3.17 -15.98 15.07
C PHE A 157 3.13 -17.48 15.40
N GLU A 158 4.02 -17.95 16.28
CA GLU A 158 4.04 -19.35 16.74
C GLU A 158 2.75 -19.73 17.47
N ARG A 159 2.21 -18.84 18.32
CA ARG A 159 0.91 -19.04 18.98
C ARG A 159 -0.22 -19.16 17.97
N TYR A 160 -0.19 -18.38 16.90
CA TYR A 160 -1.18 -18.50 15.83
C TYR A 160 -1.05 -19.85 15.11
N ASP A 161 0.16 -20.27 14.74
CA ASP A 161 0.40 -21.58 14.14
C ASP A 161 -0.12 -22.73 15.02
N LYS A 162 0.20 -22.69 16.31
CA LYS A 162 -0.27 -23.67 17.29
C LYS A 162 -1.80 -23.73 17.34
N ARG A 163 -2.48 -22.58 17.47
CA ARG A 163 -3.95 -22.51 17.50
C ARG A 163 -4.59 -23.08 16.23
N MET A 164 -3.99 -22.82 15.06
CA MET A 164 -4.53 -23.34 13.80
C MET A 164 -4.32 -24.84 13.67
N LEU A 165 -3.15 -25.37 14.07
CA LEU A 165 -2.89 -26.81 14.06
C LEU A 165 -3.79 -27.58 15.04
N GLU A 166 -4.05 -27.02 16.22
CA GLU A 166 -4.95 -27.62 17.23
C GLU A 166 -6.43 -27.62 16.80
N SER A 167 -6.82 -26.69 15.93
CA SER A 167 -8.20 -26.57 15.44
C SER A 167 -8.48 -27.30 14.12
N MET A 168 -7.45 -27.84 13.45
CA MET A 168 -7.58 -28.55 12.19
C MET A 168 -7.80 -30.06 12.36
N PRO A 169 -8.64 -30.69 11.52
CA PRO A 169 -8.65 -32.13 11.35
C PRO A 169 -7.25 -32.69 11.04
N LEU A 170 -6.93 -33.88 11.56
CA LEU A 170 -5.61 -34.52 11.46
C LEU A 170 -5.11 -34.72 10.02
N ASP A 171 -6.03 -34.90 9.08
CA ASP A 171 -5.79 -35.06 7.64
C ASP A 171 -5.46 -33.73 6.94
N GLU A 172 -6.02 -32.62 7.40
CA GLU A 172 -5.74 -31.27 6.86
C GLU A 172 -4.44 -30.67 7.44
N ALA A 173 -4.06 -31.03 8.66
CA ALA A 173 -2.86 -30.54 9.33
C ALA A 173 -1.57 -30.81 8.55
N ARG A 174 -1.52 -31.86 7.71
CA ARG A 174 -0.34 -32.19 6.88
C ARG A 174 -0.11 -31.20 5.73
N GLY A 175 -1.16 -30.51 5.27
CA GLY A 175 -1.08 -29.46 4.26
C GLY A 175 -0.84 -28.06 4.84
N TYR A 176 -0.73 -27.95 6.16
CA TYR A 176 -0.62 -26.67 6.85
C TYR A 176 0.68 -25.95 6.50
N GLN A 177 0.55 -24.74 5.94
CA GLN A 177 1.67 -23.84 5.74
C GLN A 177 1.82 -22.94 6.96
N SER A 178 2.98 -23.05 7.64
CA SER A 178 3.32 -22.21 8.79
C SER A 178 3.29 -20.72 8.46
N ILE A 179 2.63 -19.94 9.31
CA ILE A 179 2.54 -18.48 9.17
C ILE A 179 3.90 -17.82 9.42
N VAL A 180 4.76 -18.42 10.25
CA VAL A 180 6.15 -17.98 10.42
C VAL A 180 6.89 -18.08 9.08
N LYS A 181 6.79 -19.22 8.39
CA LYS A 181 7.43 -19.42 7.08
C LYS A 181 6.85 -18.51 6.00
N MET A 182 5.52 -18.31 5.97
CA MET A 182 4.87 -17.38 5.05
C MET A 182 5.36 -15.96 5.28
N THR A 183 5.33 -15.50 6.53
CA THR A 183 5.69 -14.13 6.90
C THR A 183 7.17 -13.86 6.65
N LYS A 184 8.07 -14.82 6.93
CA LYS A 184 9.50 -14.68 6.63
C LYS A 184 9.79 -14.40 5.16
N ASN A 185 8.97 -14.91 4.24
CA ASN A 185 9.11 -14.69 2.80
C ASN A 185 8.20 -13.58 2.26
N ASN A 186 7.46 -12.89 3.13
CA ASN A 186 6.53 -11.84 2.78
C ASN A 186 7.18 -10.45 2.91
N ASN A 187 7.63 -9.87 1.78
CA ASN A 187 8.18 -8.52 1.77
C ASN A 187 7.12 -7.40 1.71
N GLU A 188 5.84 -7.72 1.91
CA GLU A 188 4.75 -6.75 1.78
C GLU A 188 4.77 -5.69 2.89
N ILE A 189 4.19 -4.55 2.53
CA ILE A 189 3.81 -3.48 3.44
C ILE A 189 2.30 -3.55 3.61
N THR A 190 1.83 -3.55 4.85
CA THR A 190 0.39 -3.53 5.15
C THR A 190 0.01 -2.11 5.54
N GLY A 191 -0.66 -1.40 4.63
CA GLY A 191 -1.26 -0.11 4.93
C GLY A 191 -2.50 -0.27 5.81
N ILE A 192 -2.65 0.61 6.79
CA ILE A 192 -3.76 0.62 7.74
C ILE A 192 -4.68 1.77 7.37
N ILE A 193 -5.89 1.44 6.93
CA ILE A 193 -6.83 2.40 6.36
C ILE A 193 -7.91 2.87 7.34
N GLY A 194 -7.87 2.40 8.59
CA GLY A 194 -8.71 2.85 9.70
C GLY A 194 -8.53 2.01 10.97
N ALA A 195 -8.90 2.58 12.12
CA ALA A 195 -8.98 1.86 13.40
C ALA A 195 -10.41 1.45 13.79
N SER A 196 -11.40 2.00 13.12
CA SER A 196 -12.81 1.69 13.29
C SER A 196 -13.54 1.93 11.98
N LEU A 197 -14.80 1.47 11.88
CA LEU A 197 -15.62 1.67 10.68
C LEU A 197 -15.83 3.17 10.33
N LYS A 198 -15.74 4.05 11.33
CA LYS A 198 -15.89 5.50 11.17
C LYS A 198 -14.63 6.18 10.64
N ASP A 199 -13.48 5.52 10.71
CA ASP A 199 -12.20 6.07 10.29
C ASP A 199 -12.00 5.89 8.78
N ASP A 200 -11.44 6.91 8.11
CA ASP A 200 -11.01 6.82 6.70
C ASP A 200 -9.61 7.41 6.56
N TRP A 201 -8.60 6.55 6.69
CA TRP A 201 -7.18 6.92 6.62
C TRP A 201 -6.59 6.69 5.22
N ARG A 202 -7.43 6.35 4.23
CA ARG A 202 -7.00 6.06 2.86
C ARG A 202 -6.37 7.28 2.20
N SER A 203 -5.27 7.05 1.51
CA SER A 203 -4.57 8.10 0.75
C SER A 203 -5.45 8.68 -0.35
N ASP A 204 -5.29 9.98 -0.58
CA ASP A 204 -5.91 10.71 -1.70
C ASP A 204 -5.27 10.28 -3.02
N VAL A 205 -6.08 9.77 -3.95
CA VAL A 205 -5.59 9.29 -5.24
C VAL A 205 -5.01 10.41 -6.08
N ASP A 206 -5.61 11.60 -6.05
CA ASP A 206 -5.21 12.72 -6.90
C ASP A 206 -3.84 13.30 -6.49
N ARG A 207 -3.38 13.04 -5.25
CA ARG A 207 -2.06 13.49 -4.76
C ARG A 207 -1.06 12.36 -4.54
N ARG A 208 -1.50 11.19 -4.06
CA ARG A 208 -0.61 10.14 -3.52
C ARG A 208 -0.38 8.98 -4.46
N VAL A 209 -1.17 8.84 -5.53
CA VAL A 209 -0.88 7.87 -6.59
C VAL A 209 -0.03 8.54 -7.65
N HIS A 210 1.18 8.04 -7.86
CA HIS A 210 2.12 8.53 -8.87
C HIS A 210 1.68 8.12 -10.27
N SER A 211 1.28 6.86 -10.44
CA SER A 211 0.85 6.37 -11.74
C SER A 211 0.01 5.11 -11.63
N VAL A 212 -0.79 4.86 -12.65
CA VAL A 212 -1.49 3.59 -12.88
C VAL A 212 -1.04 3.03 -14.22
N ILE A 213 -0.62 1.76 -14.22
CA ILE A 213 -0.10 1.07 -15.40
C ILE A 213 -1.04 -0.08 -15.73
N GLU A 214 -1.68 -0.05 -16.90
CA GLU A 214 -2.45 -1.17 -17.43
C GLU A 214 -1.50 -2.21 -18.04
N VAL A 215 -1.70 -3.46 -17.64
CA VAL A 215 -0.92 -4.60 -18.11
C VAL A 215 -1.83 -5.73 -18.53
N CYS A 216 -1.35 -6.62 -19.39
CA CYS A 216 -2.05 -7.86 -19.73
C CYS A 216 -1.13 -9.06 -19.60
N GLY A 217 -1.69 -10.22 -19.27
CA GLY A 217 -0.94 -11.47 -19.14
C GLY A 217 -1.65 -12.67 -19.76
N PRO A 218 -0.92 -13.76 -20.01
CA PRO A 218 -1.45 -14.95 -20.69
C PRO A 218 -2.27 -15.87 -19.77
N GLY A 219 -2.26 -15.64 -18.45
CA GLY A 219 -2.86 -16.53 -17.45
C GLY A 219 -2.06 -17.82 -17.22
N ARG A 220 -2.36 -18.53 -16.13
CA ARG A 220 -1.64 -19.73 -15.70
C ARG A 220 -1.86 -20.94 -16.62
N ILE A 221 -2.96 -21.01 -17.37
CA ILE A 221 -3.17 -22.11 -18.33
C ILE A 221 -2.08 -22.15 -19.41
N ALA A 222 -1.52 -21.00 -19.75
CA ALA A 222 -0.43 -20.86 -20.71
C ALA A 222 0.97 -20.97 -20.08
N SER A 223 1.07 -21.18 -18.76
CA SER A 223 2.34 -21.17 -17.99
C SER A 223 3.39 -22.17 -18.49
N LYS A 224 2.97 -23.25 -19.17
CA LYS A 224 3.88 -24.26 -19.77
C LYS A 224 4.64 -23.74 -20.99
N VAL A 225 4.15 -22.69 -21.64
CA VAL A 225 4.73 -22.15 -22.89
C VAL A 225 5.20 -20.70 -22.70
N MET A 226 4.62 -19.98 -21.73
CA MET A 226 4.86 -18.56 -21.51
C MET A 226 4.81 -18.23 -20.01
N SER A 227 5.68 -17.35 -19.51
CA SER A 227 5.62 -16.95 -18.11
C SER A 227 4.33 -16.17 -17.81
N SER A 228 3.53 -16.63 -16.84
CA SER A 228 2.37 -15.87 -16.34
C SER A 228 2.77 -14.67 -15.47
N ASN A 229 4.03 -14.64 -15.02
CA ASN A 229 4.57 -13.62 -14.11
C ASN A 229 5.24 -12.45 -14.83
N GLU A 230 5.26 -12.47 -16.17
CA GLU A 230 5.81 -11.41 -17.01
C GLU A 230 4.69 -10.75 -17.83
N PRO A 231 3.89 -9.88 -17.19
CA PRO A 231 2.85 -9.14 -17.88
C PRO A 231 3.45 -8.15 -18.88
N ALA A 232 2.77 -7.97 -20.00
CA ALA A 232 3.13 -6.99 -21.02
C ALA A 232 2.46 -5.63 -20.73
N HIS A 233 3.22 -4.54 -20.88
CA HIS A 233 2.69 -3.19 -20.79
C HIS A 233 1.65 -2.90 -21.88
N VAL A 234 0.49 -2.35 -21.49
CA VAL A 234 -0.55 -1.87 -22.41
C VAL A 234 -0.49 -0.34 -22.52
N ARG A 235 -0.70 0.37 -21.40
CA ARG A 235 -0.68 1.84 -21.31
C ARG A 235 -0.43 2.30 -19.88
N GLN A 236 -0.10 3.57 -19.70
CA GLN A 236 0.19 4.19 -18.41
C GLN A 236 -0.46 5.57 -18.31
N TRP A 237 -0.97 5.90 -17.12
CA TRP A 237 -1.33 7.24 -16.71
C TRP A 237 -0.36 7.70 -15.62
N THR A 238 0.22 8.88 -15.80
CA THR A 238 1.11 9.52 -14.82
C THR A 238 0.38 10.70 -14.18
N ASN A 239 0.58 10.87 -12.88
CA ASN A 239 0.04 11.96 -12.10
C ASN A 239 1.11 13.04 -11.93
N GLU A 240 0.95 14.16 -12.64
CA GLU A 240 1.86 15.30 -12.56
C GLU A 240 1.76 16.02 -11.20
N ASP A 241 0.63 15.87 -10.50
CA ASP A 241 0.38 16.45 -9.18
C ASP A 241 0.82 15.52 -8.02
N PHE A 242 1.57 14.45 -8.35
CA PHE A 242 2.04 13.51 -7.35
C PHE A 242 2.90 14.21 -6.28
N SER A 243 2.56 13.98 -5.03
CA SER A 243 3.29 14.42 -3.86
C SER A 243 3.26 13.29 -2.83
N PRO A 244 4.41 12.85 -2.30
CA PRO A 244 4.44 11.87 -1.22
C PRO A 244 3.62 12.31 0.00
N GLU A 245 3.23 11.35 0.85
CA GLU A 245 2.72 11.70 2.18
C GLU A 245 3.82 12.43 2.96
N LEU A 246 3.46 13.42 3.77
CA LEU A 246 4.43 14.12 4.61
C LEU A 246 5.01 13.19 5.67
N PHE A 247 4.13 12.43 6.32
CA PHE A 247 4.45 11.44 7.34
C PHE A 247 3.87 10.07 7.01
N ALA A 248 4.59 9.03 7.40
CA ALA A 248 4.09 7.66 7.48
C ALA A 248 4.50 7.03 8.81
N LEU A 249 3.53 6.65 9.62
CA LEU A 249 3.74 5.98 10.90
C LEU A 249 3.92 4.47 10.66
N ASP A 250 5.08 3.95 11.05
CA ASP A 250 5.39 2.52 10.97
C ASP A 250 5.12 1.85 12.32
N ILE A 251 3.89 1.38 12.50
CA ILE A 251 3.41 0.89 13.79
C ILE A 251 3.70 -0.60 14.00
N VAL A 252 3.55 -1.03 15.26
CA VAL A 252 3.54 -2.44 15.65
C VAL A 252 2.22 -2.88 16.28
N PHE A 253 2.01 -4.19 16.30
CA PHE A 253 0.90 -4.85 16.98
C PHE A 253 1.46 -5.78 18.04
N ALA A 254 0.90 -5.72 19.26
CA ALA A 254 1.21 -6.61 20.36
C ALA A 254 -0.10 -7.07 21.01
N ASP A 255 -0.14 -8.33 21.47
CA ASP A 255 -1.34 -8.87 22.14
C ASP A 255 -1.42 -8.39 23.61
N THR A 256 -0.28 -8.11 24.24
CA THR A 256 -0.21 -7.67 25.64
C THR A 256 0.84 -6.57 25.86
N PRO A 257 0.76 -5.80 26.97
CA PRO A 257 1.77 -4.82 27.33
C PRO A 257 3.17 -5.44 27.51
N GLU A 258 3.27 -6.64 28.07
CA GLU A 258 4.55 -7.33 28.27
C GLU A 258 5.21 -7.67 26.93
N GLU A 259 4.42 -8.11 25.95
CA GLU A 259 4.94 -8.33 24.60
C GLU A 259 5.39 -7.05 23.93
N PHE A 260 4.68 -5.94 24.18
CA PHE A 260 5.09 -4.65 23.66
C PHE A 260 6.45 -4.21 24.24
N GLU A 261 6.68 -4.40 25.55
CA GLU A 261 7.98 -4.14 26.16
C GLU A 261 9.08 -5.07 25.61
N GLU A 262 8.82 -6.38 25.48
CA GLU A 262 9.77 -7.32 24.84
C GLU A 262 10.13 -6.88 23.41
N MET A 263 9.14 -6.40 22.64
CA MET A 263 9.36 -5.87 21.29
C MET A 263 10.22 -4.60 21.30
N ASN A 264 10.04 -3.70 22.26
CA ASN A 264 10.85 -2.49 22.41
C ASN A 264 12.30 -2.82 22.74
N GLU A 265 12.52 -3.71 23.71
CA GLU A 265 13.87 -4.19 24.08
C GLU A 265 14.57 -4.82 22.87
N LYS A 266 13.87 -5.74 22.18
CA LYS A 266 14.40 -6.40 20.98
C LYS A 266 14.68 -5.43 19.83
N ALA A 267 13.84 -4.41 19.64
CA ALA A 267 14.08 -3.38 18.63
C ALA A 267 15.35 -2.58 18.90
N VAL A 268 15.63 -2.26 20.17
CA VAL A 268 16.89 -1.63 20.59
C VAL A 268 18.08 -2.55 20.35
N ASP A 269 17.98 -3.81 20.78
CA ASP A 269 19.06 -4.80 20.63
C ASP A 269 19.41 -5.08 19.17
N MET A 270 18.41 -5.07 18.29
CA MET A 270 18.58 -5.22 16.85
C MET A 270 19.06 -3.94 16.15
N GLY A 271 19.19 -2.82 16.86
CA GLY A 271 19.58 -1.53 16.29
C GLY A 271 18.51 -0.90 15.38
N LEU A 272 17.25 -1.35 15.48
CA LEU A 272 16.12 -0.78 14.75
C LEU A 272 15.64 0.54 15.37
N MET A 273 16.03 0.79 16.62
CA MET A 273 15.61 1.96 17.40
C MET A 273 16.70 2.35 18.41
N PRO A 274 16.96 3.65 18.64
CA PRO A 274 17.90 4.10 19.67
C PRO A 274 17.35 3.86 21.09
N LYS A 275 18.26 3.84 22.08
CA LYS A 275 17.88 3.81 23.50
C LYS A 275 17.06 5.06 23.88
N GLY A 276 16.09 4.89 24.77
CA GLY A 276 15.20 5.99 25.20
C GLY A 276 14.02 6.25 24.25
N PHE A 277 13.80 5.37 23.29
CA PHE A 277 12.66 5.40 22.37
C PHE A 277 11.81 4.13 22.55
N ARG A 278 10.61 4.14 21.96
CA ARG A 278 9.66 3.03 21.84
C ARG A 278 9.09 2.96 20.43
N LEU A 279 8.56 1.80 20.08
CA LEU A 279 7.85 1.57 18.82
C LEU A 279 6.49 2.28 18.82
N PRO A 280 6.04 2.84 17.68
CA PRO A 280 4.69 3.40 17.55
C PRO A 280 3.61 2.31 17.54
N THR A 281 2.44 2.61 18.11
CA THR A 281 1.30 1.67 18.18
C THR A 281 0.08 2.17 17.39
N ILE A 282 -0.98 1.37 17.34
CA ILE A 282 -2.25 1.80 16.73
C ILE A 282 -2.92 2.93 17.49
N GLU A 283 -2.71 3.03 18.80
CA GLU A 283 -3.19 4.14 19.64
C GLU A 283 -2.52 5.46 19.23
N ASP A 284 -1.22 5.45 18.97
CA ASP A 284 -0.51 6.64 18.45
C ASP A 284 -1.06 7.04 17.07
N ALA A 285 -1.27 6.07 16.19
CA ALA A 285 -1.89 6.31 14.89
C ALA A 285 -3.29 6.91 15.03
N CYS A 286 -4.12 6.40 15.95
CA CYS A 286 -5.44 6.98 16.23
C CYS A 286 -5.35 8.42 16.70
N ALA A 287 -4.45 8.72 17.65
CA ALA A 287 -4.23 10.06 18.19
C ALA A 287 -3.85 11.05 17.08
N VAL A 288 -2.86 10.69 16.26
CA VAL A 288 -2.39 11.54 15.16
C VAL A 288 -3.47 11.70 14.08
N MET A 289 -4.07 10.61 13.62
CA MET A 289 -5.04 10.64 12.52
C MET A 289 -6.33 11.40 12.89
N ARG A 290 -6.80 11.29 14.13
CA ARG A 290 -8.04 11.97 14.59
C ARG A 290 -7.83 13.43 14.99
N SER A 291 -6.58 13.88 15.17
CA SER A 291 -6.26 15.28 15.47
C SER A 291 -6.53 16.24 14.29
N ASN A 292 -6.61 15.71 13.06
CA ASN A 292 -6.60 16.46 11.80
C ASN A 292 -5.33 17.28 11.53
N GLN A 293 -4.33 17.25 12.42
CA GLN A 293 -3.12 18.08 12.31
C GLN A 293 -2.28 17.73 11.07
N LEU A 294 -2.25 16.45 10.66
CA LEU A 294 -1.60 16.05 9.41
C LEU A 294 -2.15 16.81 8.20
N GLY A 295 -3.48 17.00 8.12
CA GLY A 295 -4.10 17.73 7.02
C GLY A 295 -3.75 19.21 7.03
N VAL A 296 -3.55 19.80 8.21
CA VAL A 296 -3.07 21.19 8.36
C VAL A 296 -1.64 21.30 7.84
N TRP A 297 -0.73 20.42 8.28
CA TRP A 297 0.65 20.43 7.80
C TRP A 297 0.75 20.15 6.30
N GLU A 298 -0.03 19.22 5.75
CA GLU A 298 -0.09 18.91 4.31
C GLU A 298 -0.67 20.04 3.44
N GLY A 299 -1.32 21.02 4.07
CA GLY A 299 -1.82 22.24 3.43
C GLY A 299 -0.77 23.36 3.39
N ILE A 300 0.31 23.23 4.15
CA ILE A 300 1.38 24.25 4.28
C ILE A 300 2.69 23.73 3.68
N TYR A 301 3.01 22.47 3.94
CA TYR A 301 4.28 21.85 3.61
C TYR A 301 4.12 20.72 2.58
N GLY A 302 5.19 20.51 1.82
CA GLY A 302 5.39 19.33 0.99
C GLY A 302 6.80 18.77 1.19
N THR A 303 7.01 17.56 0.65
CA THR A 303 8.30 16.87 0.71
C THR A 303 8.54 16.09 -0.58
N THR A 304 9.81 15.82 -0.87
CA THR A 304 10.22 14.90 -1.93
C THR A 304 10.32 13.45 -1.45
N GLU A 305 10.39 13.23 -0.13
CA GLU A 305 10.43 11.91 0.50
C GLU A 305 9.54 11.89 1.76
N THR A 306 8.72 10.86 1.89
CA THR A 306 7.88 10.66 3.08
C THR A 306 8.72 10.42 4.32
N MET A 307 8.47 11.22 5.36
CA MET A 307 9.09 11.04 6.67
C MET A 307 8.51 9.83 7.37
N LYS A 308 9.34 8.83 7.65
CA LYS A 308 8.93 7.62 8.38
C LYS A 308 9.09 7.85 9.87
N VAL A 309 7.99 7.75 10.60
CA VAL A 309 8.00 7.74 12.07
C VAL A 309 8.00 6.28 12.52
N ALA A 310 9.19 5.73 12.75
CA ALA A 310 9.39 4.33 13.14
C ALA A 310 9.70 4.15 14.64
N SER A 311 9.95 5.24 15.35
CA SER A 311 10.21 5.26 16.79
C SER A 311 9.79 6.60 17.40
N LEU A 312 9.38 6.57 18.67
CA LEU A 312 8.96 7.73 19.44
C LEU A 312 9.73 7.75 20.77
N PRO A 313 10.03 8.91 21.38
CA PRO A 313 10.62 8.95 22.72
C PRO A 313 9.78 8.15 23.74
N SER A 314 10.44 7.35 24.59
CA SER A 314 9.76 6.42 25.49
C SER A 314 8.88 7.10 26.55
N HIS A 315 9.13 8.37 26.85
CA HIS A 315 8.32 9.16 27.78
C HIS A 315 6.95 9.56 27.20
N ILE A 316 6.79 9.58 25.87
CA ILE A 316 5.51 9.84 25.20
C ILE A 316 4.67 8.58 25.32
N LYS A 317 3.58 8.59 26.06
CA LYS A 317 2.74 7.38 26.22
C LYS A 317 1.96 7.06 24.93
N PRO A 318 1.62 5.78 24.66
CA PRO A 318 0.75 5.43 23.56
C PRO A 318 -0.55 6.27 23.54
N GLY A 319 -0.81 6.93 22.42
CA GLY A 319 -2.00 7.76 22.23
C GLY A 319 -1.98 9.16 22.87
N ASP A 320 -0.86 9.58 23.47
CA ASP A 320 -0.69 10.94 24.03
C ASP A 320 -0.63 11.99 22.90
N THR A 321 -1.80 12.49 22.52
CA THR A 321 -1.95 13.32 21.30
C THR A 321 -1.09 14.58 21.34
N PRO A 322 -1.10 15.42 22.40
CA PRO A 322 -0.27 16.63 22.43
C PRO A 322 1.23 16.34 22.26
N ALA A 323 1.78 15.39 23.02
CA ALA A 323 3.19 15.07 22.98
C ALA A 323 3.61 14.45 21.63
N LEU A 324 2.75 13.60 21.03
CA LEU A 324 2.98 13.06 19.69
C LEU A 324 3.06 14.16 18.64
N LEU A 325 2.12 15.11 18.66
CA LEU A 325 2.08 16.19 17.68
C LEU A 325 3.26 17.16 17.84
N GLU A 326 3.66 17.48 19.07
CA GLU A 326 4.84 18.29 19.37
C GLU A 326 6.11 17.64 18.81
N PHE A 327 6.33 16.36 19.12
CA PHE A 327 7.48 15.62 18.59
C PHE A 327 7.48 15.57 17.06
N MET A 328 6.33 15.27 16.44
CA MET A 328 6.23 15.24 14.97
C MET A 328 6.46 16.61 14.35
N GLU A 329 6.02 17.69 14.98
CA GLU A 329 6.25 19.05 14.50
C GLU A 329 7.74 19.44 14.57
N GLU A 330 8.45 19.03 15.62
CA GLU A 330 9.90 19.20 15.72
C GLU A 330 10.64 18.43 14.61
N GLN A 331 10.24 17.18 14.35
CA GLN A 331 10.77 16.41 13.23
C GLN A 331 10.50 17.09 11.89
N LEU A 332 9.29 17.64 11.71
CA LEU A 332 8.93 18.37 10.49
C LEU A 332 9.84 19.58 10.27
N LYS A 333 10.01 20.42 11.29
CA LYS A 333 10.79 21.67 11.21
C LYS A 333 12.29 21.43 11.03
N SER A 334 12.79 20.31 11.55
CA SER A 334 14.21 19.95 11.45
C SER A 334 14.58 19.20 10.16
N ASN A 335 13.59 18.76 9.37
CA ASN A 335 13.86 17.97 8.17
C ASN A 335 14.11 18.87 6.94
N PRO A 336 15.32 18.84 6.35
CA PRO A 336 15.66 19.68 5.19
C PRO A 336 14.93 19.31 3.89
N SER A 337 14.33 18.12 3.81
CA SER A 337 13.54 17.69 2.64
C SER A 337 12.13 18.27 2.62
N VAL A 338 11.66 18.81 3.76
CA VAL A 338 10.35 19.43 3.89
C VAL A 338 10.46 20.91 3.54
N LYS A 339 9.57 21.39 2.68
CA LYS A 339 9.52 22.79 2.23
C LYS A 339 8.08 23.32 2.21
N PRO A 340 7.87 24.63 2.34
CA PRO A 340 6.59 25.25 2.03
C PRO A 340 6.11 24.89 0.61
N LEU A 341 4.81 24.69 0.43
CA LEU A 341 4.25 24.31 -0.87
C LEU A 341 4.50 25.36 -1.95
N GLU A 342 4.58 26.63 -1.59
CA GLU A 342 4.88 27.73 -2.53
C GLU A 342 6.26 27.56 -3.17
N GLU A 343 7.26 27.11 -2.40
CA GLU A 343 8.62 26.89 -2.88
C GLU A 343 8.72 25.69 -3.83
N LEU A 344 7.90 24.66 -3.60
CA LEU A 344 7.85 23.46 -4.44
C LEU A 344 7.08 23.69 -5.75
N ARG A 345 6.18 24.67 -5.79
CA ARG A 345 5.35 25.01 -6.96
C ARG A 345 5.94 26.10 -7.85
N SER A 346 6.97 26.81 -7.38
CA SER A 346 7.55 27.91 -8.15
C SER A 346 8.57 27.38 -9.17
N PRO A 347 8.37 27.58 -10.49
CA PRO A 347 9.32 27.12 -11.51
C PRO A 347 10.64 27.92 -11.53
N PHE A 348 10.82 28.91 -10.64
CA PHE A 348 11.85 29.95 -10.75
C PHE A 348 12.82 30.02 -9.56
N SER A 349 12.84 29.04 -8.65
CA SER A 349 13.81 29.00 -7.53
C SER A 349 15.14 28.29 -7.86
N GLN A 350 15.40 27.99 -9.14
CA GLN A 350 16.69 27.46 -9.63
C GLN A 350 17.24 28.23 -10.84
N LEU A 351 17.27 29.57 -10.75
CA LEU A 351 18.11 30.41 -11.62
C LEU A 351 19.02 31.29 -10.79
#